data_AF-A0A3D1MVZ4-F1
#
_entry.id   AF-A0A3D1MVZ4-F1
#
_cell.length_a   1.000
_cell.length_b   1.000
_cell.length_c   1.000
_cell.angle_alpha   90.00
_cell.angle_beta   90.00
_cell.angle_gamma   90.00
#
_symmetry.space_group_name_H-M   'P 1'
#
loop_
_entity.id
_entity.type
_entity.pdbx_description
1 polymer ?
#
loop_
_entity_poly.entity_id
_entity_poly.type
_entity_poly.pdbx_seq_one_letter_code
_entity_poly.pdbx_strand_id
1 'polypeptide(L)'
;MILWNNYRPLSEDFLKQHHDLVLYDVFHQVVGLLLYPLHCGCESTPCQCNLLREKINFSLNLDLYNSLEATHVKEIHEDSKFLIGAQVLLNIPQESFFQKNYSKAYPSWLIEKNFNEEEKNFKPVDQLTWALLRLCKTYQLSFLRETRTSISESLEVIFGNTPVKTKRHKNLQDSHGGEHFYKRQFKHYKSVCHFIAALQFMKKAKEDREPVLFSWDQADRIERFLSLSDWFKQKLLLLQTPNAKKKDVFLPEEILPLPSWVIAHDIDIRIEPFAKKLEEINAPYVEHLNAKCA
;
A
#
# COMPACT_ATOMS: atom_id res chain seq x y z
N MET A 1 11.01 10.65 -10.04
CA MET A 1 9.75 10.20 -10.65
C MET A 1 9.83 8.68 -10.71
N ILE A 2 8.95 7.97 -10.02
CA ILE A 2 8.94 6.51 -10.10
C ILE A 2 8.20 6.13 -11.35
N LEU A 3 8.89 5.35 -12.16
CA LEU A 3 8.36 4.79 -13.37
C LEU A 3 8.01 3.37 -13.00
N TRP A 4 6.71 3.09 -12.92
CA TRP A 4 6.25 1.75 -13.27
C TRP A 4 6.96 1.34 -14.55
N ASN A 5 7.23 0.05 -14.74
CA ASN A 5 7.72 -0.44 -16.03
C ASN A 5 6.91 0.22 -17.16
N ASN A 6 7.60 1.06 -17.93
CA ASN A 6 6.98 1.83 -18.99
C ASN A 6 6.86 0.88 -20.17
N TYR A 7 5.75 0.16 -20.24
CA TYR A 7 5.38 -0.69 -21.38
C TYR A 7 5.14 0.11 -22.68
N ARG A 8 5.59 1.37 -22.75
CA ARG A 8 5.50 2.27 -23.90
C ARG A 8 5.96 1.67 -25.23
N PRO A 9 7.00 0.81 -25.31
CA PRO A 9 7.38 0.23 -26.61
C PRO A 9 6.44 -0.90 -27.06
N LEU A 10 5.49 -1.33 -26.22
CA LEU A 10 4.59 -2.44 -26.50
C LEU A 10 3.21 -1.91 -26.91
N SER A 11 2.52 -2.63 -27.81
CA SER A 11 1.18 -2.24 -28.25
C SER A 11 0.13 -2.52 -27.16
N GLU A 12 -0.96 -1.75 -27.17
CA GLU A 12 -2.05 -1.94 -26.21
C GLU A 12 -2.68 -3.34 -26.34
N ASP A 13 -2.84 -3.84 -27.56
CA ASP A 13 -3.38 -5.19 -27.81
C ASP A 13 -2.47 -6.28 -27.24
N PHE A 14 -1.15 -6.11 -27.33
CA PHE A 14 -0.19 -7.05 -26.73
C PHE A 14 -0.31 -7.05 -25.20
N LEU A 15 -0.45 -5.87 -24.58
CA LEU A 15 -0.62 -5.76 -23.13
C LEU A 15 -1.96 -6.33 -22.66
N LYS A 16 -3.03 -6.21 -23.46
CA LYS A 16 -4.32 -6.86 -23.19
C LYS A 16 -4.24 -8.37 -23.30
N GLN A 17 -3.56 -8.88 -24.32
CA GLN A 17 -3.35 -10.32 -24.51
C GLN A 17 -2.55 -10.93 -23.34
N HIS A 18 -1.61 -10.18 -22.78
CA HIS A 18 -0.74 -10.61 -21.69
C HIS A 18 -1.06 -9.89 -20.36
N HIS A 19 -2.34 -9.59 -20.12
CA HIS A 19 -2.78 -8.79 -18.98
C HIS A 19 -2.27 -9.33 -17.64
N ASP A 20 -2.34 -10.64 -17.42
CA ASP A 20 -1.90 -11.27 -16.18
C ASP A 20 -0.41 -11.03 -15.91
N LEU A 21 0.44 -11.10 -16.94
CA LEU A 21 1.88 -10.83 -16.80
C LEU A 21 2.14 -9.37 -16.41
N VAL A 22 1.34 -8.44 -16.94
CA VAL A 22 1.39 -7.03 -16.56
C VAL A 22 0.99 -6.84 -15.10
N LEU A 23 -0.04 -7.56 -14.63
CA LEU A 23 -0.46 -7.56 -13.22
C LEU A 23 0.66 -8.07 -12.31
N TYR A 24 1.28 -9.21 -12.64
CA TYR A 24 2.38 -9.77 -11.86
C TYR A 24 3.58 -8.84 -11.77
N ASP A 25 4.04 -8.28 -12.89
CA ASP A 25 5.20 -7.37 -12.88
C ASP A 25 4.93 -6.10 -12.05
N VAL A 26 3.73 -5.51 -12.17
CA VAL A 26 3.36 -4.37 -11.33
C VAL A 26 3.31 -4.76 -9.86
N PHE A 27 2.79 -5.95 -9.54
CA PHE A 27 2.75 -6.46 -8.18
C PHE A 27 4.16 -6.69 -7.60
N HIS A 28 5.07 -7.27 -8.38
CA HIS A 28 6.48 -7.44 -7.99
C HIS A 28 7.18 -6.10 -7.71
N GLN A 29 6.89 -5.07 -8.51
CA GLN A 29 7.35 -3.70 -8.22
C GLN A 29 6.77 -3.17 -6.90
N VAL A 30 5.49 -3.41 -6.62
CA VAL A 30 4.87 -3.07 -5.32
C VAL A 30 5.58 -3.77 -4.17
N VAL A 31 5.91 -5.07 -4.30
CA VAL A 31 6.67 -5.81 -3.27
C VAL A 31 8.00 -5.12 -2.97
N GLY A 32 8.75 -4.75 -4.01
CA GLY A 32 10.00 -4.00 -3.86
C GLY A 32 9.80 -2.68 -3.12
N LEU A 33 8.71 -1.95 -3.40
CA LEU A 33 8.38 -0.67 -2.77
C LEU A 33 7.91 -0.80 -1.32
N LEU A 34 7.26 -1.91 -0.98
CA LEU A 34 6.87 -2.23 0.40
C LEU A 34 8.10 -2.59 1.25
N LEU A 35 9.08 -3.30 0.68
CA LEU A 35 10.33 -3.63 1.36
C LEU A 35 11.28 -2.42 1.47
N TYR A 36 11.33 -1.62 0.43
CA TYR A 36 12.19 -0.45 0.35
C TYR A 36 11.39 0.73 -0.19
N PRO A 37 10.82 1.58 0.68
CA PRO A 37 10.11 2.78 0.25
C PRO A 37 11.00 3.82 -0.44
N LEU A 38 10.38 4.80 -1.08
CA LEU A 38 11.05 5.80 -1.92
C LEU A 38 11.85 6.84 -1.12
N HIS A 39 11.38 7.12 0.09
CA HIS A 39 12.02 8.04 1.01
C HIS A 39 12.77 7.25 2.08
N CYS A 40 13.55 6.24 1.66
CA CYS A 40 14.29 5.37 2.58
C CYS A 40 15.43 6.07 3.35
N GLY A 41 15.66 7.37 3.11
CA GLY A 41 16.60 8.19 3.89
C GLY A 41 18.07 7.92 3.59
N CYS A 42 18.40 7.21 2.51
CA CYS A 42 19.78 7.00 2.11
C CYS A 42 20.45 8.31 1.70
N GLU A 43 21.60 8.58 2.29
CA GLU A 43 22.47 9.71 1.93
C GLU A 43 23.37 9.40 0.73
N SER A 44 23.41 8.15 0.26
CA SER A 44 24.25 7.69 -0.85
C SER A 44 23.62 7.97 -2.21
N THR A 45 24.46 8.43 -3.16
CA THR A 45 24.10 8.63 -4.57
C THR A 45 24.96 7.72 -5.46
N PRO A 46 24.37 6.77 -6.22
CA PRO A 46 22.95 6.44 -6.27
C PRO A 46 22.46 5.70 -5.01
N CYS A 47 21.16 5.86 -4.70
CA CYS A 47 20.51 5.24 -3.55
C CYS A 47 20.49 3.71 -3.67
N GLN A 48 21.03 3.01 -2.68
CA GLN A 48 21.07 1.54 -2.65
C GLN A 48 19.68 0.89 -2.65
N CYS A 49 18.64 1.58 -2.13
CA CYS A 49 17.26 1.09 -2.17
C CYS A 49 16.72 0.93 -3.60
N ASN A 50 17.13 1.80 -4.54
CA ASN A 50 16.72 1.65 -5.95
C ASN A 50 17.27 0.34 -6.52
N LEU A 51 18.57 0.10 -6.31
CA LEU A 51 19.22 -1.12 -6.76
C LEU A 51 18.54 -2.35 -6.14
N LEU A 52 18.27 -2.34 -4.84
CA LEU A 52 17.60 -3.47 -4.17
C LEU A 52 16.19 -3.73 -4.74
N ARG A 53 15.42 -2.68 -5.04
CA ARG A 53 14.10 -2.82 -5.70
C ARG A 53 14.22 -3.48 -7.07
N GLU A 54 15.19 -3.06 -7.89
CA GLU A 54 15.44 -3.66 -9.20
C GLU A 54 15.83 -5.14 -9.08
N LYS A 55 16.69 -5.47 -8.11
CA LYS A 55 17.09 -6.86 -7.84
C LYS A 55 15.93 -7.74 -7.39
N ILE A 56 15.05 -7.21 -6.53
CA ILE A 56 13.83 -7.89 -6.08
C ILE A 56 12.90 -8.14 -7.26
N ASN A 57 12.60 -7.10 -8.04
CA ASN A 57 11.71 -7.21 -9.19
C ASN A 57 12.22 -8.26 -10.18
N PHE A 58 13.52 -8.20 -10.49
CA PHE A 58 14.16 -9.17 -11.38
C PHE A 58 14.01 -10.60 -10.87
N SER A 59 14.27 -10.86 -9.59
CA SER A 59 14.15 -12.21 -9.02
C SER A 59 12.72 -12.74 -9.07
N LEU A 60 11.74 -11.93 -8.68
CA LEU A 60 10.34 -12.35 -8.69
C LEU A 60 9.84 -12.62 -10.13
N ASN A 61 10.22 -11.76 -11.07
CA ASN A 61 9.93 -11.95 -12.50
C ASN A 61 10.60 -13.21 -13.06
N LEU A 62 11.84 -13.49 -12.65
CA LEU A 62 12.57 -14.68 -13.09
C LEU A 62 11.93 -15.96 -12.55
N ASP A 63 11.56 -16.00 -11.28
CA ASP A 63 10.87 -17.14 -10.69
C ASP A 63 9.53 -17.42 -11.39
N LEU A 64 8.76 -16.36 -11.68
CA LEU A 64 7.54 -16.46 -12.46
C LEU A 64 7.81 -17.02 -13.85
N TYR A 65 8.80 -16.49 -14.57
CA TYR A 65 9.17 -16.96 -15.91
C TYR A 65 9.55 -18.44 -15.89
N ASN A 66 10.41 -18.87 -14.95
CA ASN A 66 10.83 -20.27 -14.83
C ASN A 66 9.65 -21.20 -14.54
N SER A 67 8.68 -20.76 -13.72
CA SER A 67 7.45 -21.50 -13.44
C SER A 67 6.57 -21.65 -14.69
N LEU A 68 6.41 -20.57 -15.46
CA LEU A 68 5.68 -20.58 -16.72
C LEU A 68 6.36 -21.49 -17.73
N GLU A 69 7.68 -21.40 -17.90
CA GLU A 69 8.46 -22.26 -18.79
C GLU A 69 8.32 -23.74 -18.40
N ALA A 70 8.44 -24.07 -17.11
CA ALA A 70 8.31 -25.44 -16.62
C ALA A 70 6.90 -26.02 -16.82
N THR A 71 5.86 -25.19 -16.75
CA THR A 71 4.46 -25.60 -16.99
C THR A 71 4.20 -25.75 -18.49
N HIS A 72 4.67 -24.79 -19.29
CA HIS A 72 4.52 -24.76 -20.74
C HIS A 72 5.20 -25.94 -21.42
N VAL A 73 6.43 -26.28 -21.01
CA VAL A 73 7.18 -27.46 -21.50
C VAL A 73 6.46 -28.78 -21.19
N LYS A 74 5.67 -28.84 -20.11
CA LYS A 74 4.91 -30.04 -19.72
C LYS A 74 3.57 -30.18 -20.43
N GLU A 75 2.89 -29.07 -20.74
CA GLU A 75 1.50 -29.08 -21.18
C GLU A 75 1.32 -28.80 -22.68
N ILE A 76 2.19 -28.00 -23.31
CA ILE A 76 2.02 -27.53 -24.68
C ILE A 76 3.37 -27.58 -25.40
N HIS A 77 3.57 -28.57 -26.26
CA HIS A 77 4.86 -28.80 -26.92
C HIS A 77 5.34 -27.68 -27.86
N GLU A 78 4.61 -26.58 -28.12
CA GLU A 78 4.94 -25.71 -29.27
C GLU A 78 4.65 -24.19 -29.19
N ASP A 79 4.03 -23.60 -28.17
CA ASP A 79 3.70 -22.16 -28.24
C ASP A 79 4.85 -21.24 -27.78
N SER A 80 5.91 -21.18 -28.59
CA SER A 80 7.10 -20.34 -28.36
C SER A 80 6.78 -18.84 -28.24
N LYS A 81 5.66 -18.37 -28.79
CA LYS A 81 5.29 -16.94 -28.80
C LYS A 81 4.90 -16.43 -27.43
N PHE A 82 4.21 -17.24 -26.62
CA PHE A 82 3.82 -16.85 -25.27
C PHE A 82 5.06 -16.64 -24.38
N LEU A 83 6.01 -17.58 -24.39
CA LEU A 83 7.26 -17.48 -23.62
C LEU A 83 8.13 -16.31 -24.07
N ILE A 84 8.20 -16.03 -25.39
CA ILE A 84 8.87 -14.81 -25.90
C ILE A 84 8.18 -13.56 -25.35
N GLY A 85 6.85 -13.52 -25.35
CA GLY A 85 6.09 -12.41 -24.79
C GLY A 85 6.35 -12.21 -23.30
N ALA A 86 6.38 -13.30 -22.52
CA ALA A 86 6.72 -13.28 -21.10
C ALA A 86 8.15 -12.82 -20.85
N GLN A 87 9.12 -13.31 -21.63
CA GLN A 87 10.51 -12.89 -21.55
C GLN A 87 10.65 -11.37 -21.76
N VAL A 88 9.94 -10.81 -22.75
CA VAL A 88 9.94 -9.37 -23.04
C VAL A 88 9.27 -8.56 -21.93
N LEU A 89 8.08 -8.96 -21.47
CA LEU A 89 7.31 -8.22 -20.46
C LEU A 89 8.01 -8.20 -19.10
N LEU A 90 8.54 -9.35 -18.69
CA LEU A 90 9.19 -9.54 -17.39
C LEU A 90 10.66 -9.06 -17.41
N ASN A 91 11.14 -8.54 -18.53
CA ASN A 91 12.52 -8.09 -18.76
C ASN A 91 13.57 -9.18 -18.46
N ILE A 92 13.27 -10.43 -18.84
CA ILE A 92 14.18 -11.56 -18.64
C ILE A 92 15.24 -11.54 -19.75
N PRO A 93 16.54 -11.49 -19.42
CA PRO A 93 17.60 -11.50 -20.42
C PRO A 93 17.65 -12.86 -21.13
N GLN A 94 18.10 -12.84 -22.39
CA GLN A 94 18.41 -14.07 -23.12
C GLN A 94 19.48 -14.89 -22.38
N GLU A 95 19.49 -16.21 -22.59
CA GLU A 95 20.38 -17.16 -21.91
C GLU A 95 21.87 -16.76 -22.02
N SER A 96 22.30 -16.27 -23.19
CA SER A 96 23.65 -15.77 -23.44
C SER A 96 24.07 -14.58 -22.56
N PHE A 97 23.11 -13.87 -21.98
CA PHE A 97 23.32 -12.74 -21.07
C PHE A 97 22.90 -13.06 -19.62
N PHE A 98 22.32 -14.24 -19.37
CA PHE A 98 21.76 -14.60 -18.07
C PHE A 98 22.85 -14.69 -16.98
N GLN A 99 23.95 -15.40 -17.24
CA GLN A 99 25.06 -15.54 -16.29
C GLN A 99 25.64 -14.19 -15.83
N LYS A 100 25.66 -13.18 -16.72
CA LYS A 100 26.13 -11.82 -16.40
C LYS A 100 25.14 -11.08 -15.49
N ASN A 101 23.84 -11.31 -15.67
CA ASN A 101 22.78 -10.65 -14.92
C ASN A 101 22.36 -11.40 -13.64
N TYR A 102 22.73 -12.67 -13.48
CA TYR A 102 22.44 -13.47 -12.28
C TYR A 102 23.05 -12.87 -11.00
N SER A 103 24.18 -12.16 -11.11
CA SER A 103 24.77 -11.37 -10.01
C SER A 103 23.85 -10.25 -9.48
N LYS A 104 22.79 -9.92 -10.23
CA LYS A 104 21.76 -8.94 -9.87
C LYS A 104 20.52 -9.60 -9.25
N ALA A 105 20.41 -10.93 -9.19
CA ALA A 105 19.28 -11.55 -8.50
C ALA A 105 19.40 -11.39 -6.97
N TYR A 106 18.30 -10.97 -6.33
CA TYR A 106 18.14 -11.06 -4.88
C TYR A 106 17.51 -12.42 -4.53
N PRO A 107 18.08 -13.24 -3.64
CA PRO A 107 17.53 -14.58 -3.40
C PRO A 107 16.07 -14.53 -2.94
N SER A 108 15.19 -15.28 -3.60
CA SER A 108 13.73 -15.17 -3.41
C SER A 108 13.29 -15.53 -1.98
N TRP A 109 13.91 -16.54 -1.38
CA TRP A 109 13.70 -16.88 0.04
C TRP A 109 14.04 -15.72 0.99
N LEU A 110 14.99 -14.87 0.61
CA LEU A 110 15.38 -13.70 1.40
C LEU A 110 14.37 -12.55 1.21
N ILE A 111 13.73 -12.43 0.04
CA ILE A 111 12.64 -11.48 -0.20
C ILE A 111 11.48 -11.79 0.76
N GLU A 112 11.04 -13.04 0.79
CA GLU A 112 9.96 -13.49 1.66
C GLU A 112 10.29 -13.28 3.14
N LYS A 113 11.49 -13.68 3.56
CA LYS A 113 11.97 -13.47 4.93
C LYS A 113 11.93 -11.99 5.32
N ASN A 114 12.52 -11.12 4.50
CA ASN A 114 12.57 -9.69 4.78
C ASN A 114 11.17 -9.09 4.84
N PHE A 115 10.27 -9.54 3.97
CA PHE A 115 8.90 -9.04 3.95
C PHE A 115 8.15 -9.42 5.22
N ASN A 116 8.28 -10.68 5.67
CA ASN A 116 7.67 -11.14 6.91
C ASN A 116 8.22 -10.42 8.15
N GLU A 117 9.49 -10.01 8.13
CA GLU A 117 10.07 -9.17 9.16
C GLU A 117 9.49 -7.75 9.12
N GLU A 118 9.38 -7.17 7.92
CA GLU A 118 8.95 -5.79 7.70
C GLU A 118 7.44 -5.60 7.89
N GLU A 119 6.63 -6.63 7.61
CA GLU A 119 5.18 -6.61 7.74
C GLU A 119 4.73 -6.21 9.16
N LYS A 120 5.53 -6.53 10.18
CA LYS A 120 5.26 -6.13 11.58
C LYS A 120 5.16 -4.61 11.73
N ASN A 121 5.83 -3.85 10.87
CA ASN A 121 5.80 -2.39 10.85
C ASN A 121 4.57 -1.81 10.11
N PHE A 122 3.77 -2.65 9.44
CA PHE A 122 2.60 -2.21 8.67
C PHE A 122 1.36 -1.99 9.55
N LYS A 123 1.22 -2.72 10.67
CA LYS A 123 0.08 -2.59 11.59
C LYS A 123 -0.12 -1.15 12.10
N PRO A 124 0.93 -0.42 12.56
CA PRO A 124 0.82 0.99 12.92
C PRO A 124 0.38 1.89 11.76
N VAL A 125 0.89 1.63 10.55
CA VAL A 125 0.58 2.42 9.35
C VAL A 125 -0.88 2.23 8.96
N ASP A 126 -1.38 0.99 8.96
CA ASP A 126 -2.78 0.66 8.71
C ASP A 126 -3.70 1.31 9.73
N GLN A 127 -3.41 1.18 11.02
CA GLN A 127 -4.23 1.78 12.07
C GLN A 127 -4.32 3.30 11.96
N LEU A 128 -3.20 3.98 11.69
CA LEU A 128 -3.20 5.43 11.52
C LEU A 128 -3.94 5.86 10.24
N THR A 129 -3.77 5.11 9.14
CA THR A 129 -4.51 5.33 7.88
C THR A 129 -6.01 5.24 8.13
N TRP A 130 -6.48 4.19 8.79
CA TRP A 130 -7.90 4.05 9.13
C TRP A 130 -8.41 5.10 10.10
N ALA A 131 -7.62 5.49 11.10
CA ALA A 131 -8.00 6.55 12.03
C ALA A 131 -8.21 7.89 11.31
N LEU A 132 -7.33 8.24 10.36
CA LEU A 132 -7.48 9.43 9.50
C LEU A 132 -8.78 9.36 8.68
N LEU A 133 -9.04 8.23 8.03
CA LEU A 133 -10.24 8.04 7.21
C LEU A 133 -11.53 8.14 8.03
N ARG A 134 -11.57 7.50 9.20
CA ARG A 134 -12.74 7.55 10.11
C ARG A 134 -12.94 8.95 10.68
N LEU A 135 -11.88 9.67 11.04
CA LEU A 135 -12.00 11.06 11.48
C LEU A 135 -12.53 11.95 10.36
N CYS A 136 -12.04 11.78 9.13
CA CYS A 136 -12.54 12.55 7.99
C CYS A 136 -14.04 12.31 7.79
N LYS A 137 -14.46 11.04 7.84
CA LYS A 137 -15.87 10.68 7.76
C LYS A 137 -16.69 11.26 8.92
N THR A 138 -16.12 11.30 10.13
CA THR A 138 -16.75 11.90 11.31
C THR A 138 -16.99 13.39 11.09
N TYR A 139 -16.00 14.14 10.59
CA TYR A 139 -16.16 15.55 10.27
C TYR A 139 -17.14 15.80 9.14
N GLN A 140 -17.15 14.96 8.09
CA GLN A 140 -18.14 15.04 6.99
C GLN A 140 -19.59 14.90 7.46
N LEU A 141 -19.83 14.16 8.54
CA LEU A 141 -21.17 13.99 9.12
C LEU A 141 -21.50 15.04 10.18
N SER A 142 -20.55 15.91 10.53
CA SER A 142 -20.79 16.97 11.52
C SER A 142 -21.50 18.17 10.89
N PHE A 143 -22.37 18.82 11.66
CA PHE A 143 -23.21 19.92 11.15
C PHE A 143 -22.45 21.26 11.01
N LEU A 144 -21.41 21.49 11.81
CA LEU A 144 -20.76 22.80 11.93
C LEU A 144 -19.28 22.83 11.52
N ARG A 145 -18.62 21.68 11.35
CA ARG A 145 -17.17 21.67 11.12
C ARG A 145 -16.83 21.29 9.69
N GLU A 146 -15.89 22.04 9.14
CA GLU A 146 -15.22 21.68 7.91
C GLU A 146 -14.49 20.33 8.04
N THR A 147 -14.34 19.64 6.92
CA THR A 147 -13.75 18.29 6.78
C THR A 147 -12.25 18.28 6.99
N ARG A 148 -11.77 18.69 8.17
CA ARG A 148 -10.34 18.82 8.48
C ARG A 148 -9.90 17.74 9.46
N THR A 149 -8.79 17.07 9.18
CA THR A 149 -8.20 16.02 10.01
C THR A 149 -6.71 16.20 10.16
N SER A 150 -6.18 15.85 11.34
CA SER A 150 -4.74 15.83 11.59
C SER A 150 -4.23 14.46 12.03
N ILE A 151 -2.94 14.22 11.79
CA ILE A 151 -2.25 13.04 12.32
C ILE A 151 -2.30 13.03 13.86
N SER A 152 -2.20 14.20 14.50
CA SER A 152 -2.28 14.31 15.96
C SER A 152 -3.64 13.86 16.49
N GLU A 153 -4.75 14.36 15.96
CA GLU A 153 -6.09 13.91 16.36
C GLU A 153 -6.29 12.41 16.10
N SER A 154 -5.75 11.90 14.98
CA SER A 154 -5.82 10.47 14.66
C SER A 154 -5.08 9.62 15.69
N LEU A 155 -3.96 10.11 16.21
CA LEU A 155 -3.21 9.45 17.27
C LEU A 155 -3.89 9.58 18.63
N GLU A 156 -4.47 10.73 18.96
CA GLU A 156 -5.32 10.88 20.16
C GLU A 156 -6.50 9.89 20.13
N VAL A 157 -7.04 9.59 18.97
CA VAL A 157 -8.07 8.56 18.81
C VAL A 157 -7.52 7.15 19.05
N ILE A 158 -6.31 6.85 18.57
CA ILE A 158 -5.67 5.54 18.76
C ILE A 158 -5.25 5.32 20.22
N PHE A 159 -4.72 6.33 20.88
CA PHE A 159 -4.11 6.23 22.21
C PHE A 159 -4.97 6.80 23.36
N GLY A 160 -6.05 7.53 23.05
CA GLY A 160 -6.86 8.28 24.00
C GLY A 160 -6.21 9.58 24.48
N ASN A 161 -6.93 10.35 25.32
CA ASN A 161 -6.46 11.62 25.91
C ASN A 161 -5.38 11.45 27.01
N THR A 162 -4.73 10.30 27.10
CA THR A 162 -3.86 9.96 28.25
C THR A 162 -2.48 10.60 28.07
N PRO A 163 -1.96 11.38 29.03
CA PRO A 163 -0.64 12.00 28.90
C PRO A 163 0.45 10.94 28.78
N VAL A 164 1.39 11.19 27.85
CA VAL A 164 2.50 10.35 27.36
C VAL A 164 3.45 9.79 28.45
N LYS A 165 3.21 10.03 29.74
CA LYS A 165 4.11 9.61 30.83
C LYS A 165 3.46 8.88 32.00
N THR A 166 2.14 8.65 32.00
CA THR A 166 1.48 8.05 33.16
C THR A 166 0.89 6.68 32.88
N LYS A 167 1.66 5.69 33.36
CA LYS A 167 1.28 4.35 33.82
C LYS A 167 0.93 3.28 32.76
N ARG A 168 1.73 2.21 32.87
CA ARG A 168 1.47 0.81 32.48
C ARG A 168 -0.03 0.48 32.45
N HIS A 169 -0.65 0.57 31.28
CA HIS A 169 -1.87 -0.20 31.03
C HIS A 169 -1.46 -1.64 30.73
N LYS A 170 -1.51 -2.47 31.78
CA LYS A 170 -1.69 -3.91 31.65
C LYS A 170 -2.95 -4.13 30.81
N ASN A 171 -2.81 -4.88 29.72
CA ASN A 171 -3.86 -5.40 28.81
C ASN A 171 -3.90 -4.83 27.37
N LEU A 172 -2.83 -4.17 26.90
CA LEU A 172 -2.49 -4.13 25.48
C LEU A 172 -1.20 -4.91 25.29
N GLN A 173 -1.30 -6.24 25.21
CA GLN A 173 -0.23 -7.10 24.71
C GLN A 173 -0.01 -6.73 23.23
N ASP A 174 0.81 -5.71 22.97
CA ASP A 174 1.45 -5.33 21.67
C ASP A 174 1.80 -3.83 21.60
N SER A 175 2.18 -3.16 22.71
CA SER A 175 2.48 -1.72 22.66
C SER A 175 3.85 -1.44 22.02
N HIS A 176 3.91 -1.48 20.69
CA HIS A 176 5.04 -0.99 19.90
C HIS A 176 5.16 0.54 20.05
N GLY A 177 6.03 1.00 20.96
CA GLY A 177 6.70 2.30 20.94
C GLY A 177 5.88 3.60 21.06
N GLY A 178 4.56 3.55 21.24
CA GLY A 178 3.68 4.73 21.44
C GLY A 178 3.52 5.63 20.20
N GLU A 179 3.00 6.86 20.37
CA GLU A 179 2.74 7.79 19.26
C GLU A 179 3.94 8.06 18.37
N HIS A 180 5.13 8.19 18.97
CA HIS A 180 6.36 8.46 18.24
C HIS A 180 6.68 7.35 17.25
N PHE A 181 6.46 6.10 17.64
CA PHE A 181 6.64 4.95 16.75
C PHE A 181 5.67 4.99 15.58
N TYR A 182 4.39 5.27 15.81
CA TYR A 182 3.39 5.40 14.74
C TYR A 182 3.75 6.51 13.75
N LYS A 183 4.10 7.70 14.25
CA LYS A 183 4.55 8.82 13.41
C LYS A 183 5.78 8.44 12.58
N ARG A 184 6.75 7.75 13.18
CA ARG A 184 7.97 7.30 12.49
C ARG A 184 7.65 6.30 11.38
N GLN A 185 6.87 5.25 11.68
CA GLN A 185 6.51 4.25 10.68
C GLN A 185 5.67 4.85 9.56
N PHE A 186 4.67 5.65 9.89
CA PHE A 186 3.84 6.31 8.89
C PHE A 186 4.64 7.28 8.03
N LYS A 187 5.59 8.03 8.58
CA LYS A 187 6.49 8.86 7.78
C LYS A 187 7.34 8.03 6.81
N HIS A 188 7.86 6.89 7.27
CA HIS A 188 8.66 6.00 6.43
C HIS A 188 7.85 5.40 5.28
N TYR A 189 6.60 5.03 5.56
CA TYR A 189 5.68 4.37 4.62
C TYR A 189 4.67 5.30 3.96
N LYS A 190 4.76 6.63 4.15
CA LYS A 190 3.73 7.59 3.71
C LYS A 190 3.36 7.41 2.24
N SER A 191 4.37 7.21 1.38
CA SER A 191 4.16 7.09 -0.06
C SER A 191 3.50 5.79 -0.51
N VAL A 192 3.57 4.74 0.30
CA VAL A 192 3.05 3.40 0.00
C VAL A 192 1.95 2.96 0.99
N CYS A 193 1.47 3.87 1.85
CA CYS A 193 0.51 3.54 2.89
C CYS A 193 -0.83 3.00 2.35
N HIS A 194 -1.22 3.40 1.13
CA HIS A 194 -2.41 2.90 0.45
C HIS A 194 -2.28 1.41 0.07
N PHE A 195 -1.10 0.95 -0.37
CA PHE A 195 -0.82 -0.49 -0.58
C PHE A 195 -0.88 -1.26 0.74
N ILE A 196 -0.31 -0.69 1.81
CA ILE A 196 -0.36 -1.31 3.15
C ILE A 196 -1.80 -1.46 3.63
N ALA A 197 -2.62 -0.41 3.51
CA ALA A 197 -4.02 -0.44 3.89
C ALA A 197 -4.83 -1.46 3.07
N ALA A 198 -4.60 -1.53 1.75
CA ALA A 198 -5.22 -2.53 0.88
C ALA A 198 -4.83 -3.97 1.27
N LEU A 199 -3.55 -4.21 1.51
CA LEU A 199 -3.04 -5.51 1.94
C LEU A 199 -3.67 -5.94 3.28
N GLN A 200 -3.69 -5.05 4.27
CA GLN A 200 -4.25 -5.32 5.58
C GLN A 200 -5.78 -5.49 5.52
N PHE A 201 -6.47 -4.77 4.64
CA PHE A 201 -7.90 -4.97 4.40
C PHE A 201 -8.21 -6.36 3.82
N MET A 202 -7.47 -6.80 2.80
CA MET A 202 -7.63 -8.14 2.22
C MET A 202 -7.35 -9.25 3.25
N LYS A 203 -6.37 -9.04 4.15
CA LYS A 203 -6.06 -9.96 5.25
C LYS A 203 -7.20 -10.09 6.26
N LYS A 204 -7.88 -8.99 6.59
CA LYS A 204 -9.01 -8.99 7.54
C LYS A 204 -10.29 -9.58 6.95
N ALA A 205 -10.49 -9.44 5.64
CA ALA A 205 -11.70 -9.91 4.95
C ALA A 205 -11.77 -11.45 4.81
N LYS A 206 -10.68 -12.17 5.04
CA LYS A 206 -10.65 -13.64 5.10
C LYS A 206 -10.49 -14.08 6.56
N GLU A 207 -11.53 -14.70 7.11
CA GLU A 207 -11.48 -15.29 8.46
C GLU A 207 -10.55 -16.52 8.52
N ASP A 208 -10.17 -17.08 7.38
CA ASP A 208 -9.22 -18.19 7.28
C ASP A 208 -7.79 -17.74 6.98
N ARG A 209 -6.88 -18.30 7.77
CA ARG A 209 -5.43 -18.12 7.71
C ARG A 209 -4.93 -18.41 6.30
N GLU A 210 -4.37 -17.35 5.71
CA GLU A 210 -3.34 -17.28 4.68
C GLU A 210 -3.77 -16.68 3.31
N PRO A 211 -2.85 -16.02 2.56
CA PRO A 211 -1.40 -15.99 2.87
C PRO A 211 -0.69 -14.63 2.70
N VAL A 212 0.49 -14.62 3.33
CA VAL A 212 1.75 -14.01 2.91
C VAL A 212 1.74 -13.60 1.43
N LEU A 213 2.17 -12.38 1.14
CA LEU A 213 2.09 -11.69 -0.15
C LEU A 213 2.66 -12.51 -1.36
N PHE A 214 3.51 -13.50 -1.09
CA PHE A 214 4.17 -14.39 -2.08
C PHE A 214 3.36 -15.62 -2.53
N SER A 215 2.13 -15.74 -2.04
CA SER A 215 1.21 -16.82 -2.40
C SER A 215 0.14 -16.42 -3.42
N TRP A 216 0.17 -15.16 -3.86
CA TRP A 216 -0.80 -14.64 -4.82
C TRP A 216 -0.31 -15.02 -6.22
N ASP A 217 -0.65 -16.24 -6.60
CA ASP A 217 -0.45 -16.83 -7.93
C ASP A 217 -1.69 -16.67 -8.82
N GLN A 218 -2.67 -15.84 -8.39
CA GLN A 218 -3.93 -15.60 -9.10
C GLN A 218 -4.03 -14.13 -9.51
N ALA A 219 -4.11 -13.87 -10.81
CA ALA A 219 -4.24 -12.55 -11.41
C ALA A 219 -5.41 -11.73 -10.81
N ASP A 220 -6.58 -12.36 -10.64
CA ASP A 220 -7.77 -11.73 -10.06
C ASP A 220 -7.53 -11.13 -8.66
N ARG A 221 -6.68 -11.78 -7.84
CA ARG A 221 -6.34 -11.28 -6.50
C ARG A 221 -5.45 -10.04 -6.58
N ILE A 222 -4.51 -10.04 -7.51
CA ILE A 222 -3.63 -8.90 -7.76
C ILE A 222 -4.43 -7.72 -8.27
N GLU A 223 -5.33 -7.94 -9.23
CA GLU A 223 -6.22 -6.91 -9.75
C GLU A 223 -7.10 -6.31 -8.64
N ARG A 224 -7.68 -7.17 -7.79
CA ARG A 224 -8.46 -6.71 -6.63
C ARG A 224 -7.61 -5.88 -5.67
N PHE A 225 -6.38 -6.30 -5.39
CA PHE A 225 -5.44 -5.56 -4.54
C PHE A 225 -5.10 -4.18 -5.11
N LEU A 226 -4.82 -4.09 -6.41
CA LEU A 226 -4.52 -2.82 -7.08
C LEU A 226 -5.74 -1.89 -7.08
N SER A 227 -6.93 -2.43 -7.32
CA SER A 227 -8.19 -1.68 -7.24
C SER A 227 -8.45 -1.13 -5.83
N LEU A 228 -8.22 -1.94 -4.79
CA LEU A 228 -8.33 -1.50 -3.40
C LEU A 228 -7.29 -0.42 -3.07
N SER A 229 -6.07 -0.57 -3.58
CA SER A 229 -4.98 0.37 -3.38
C SER A 229 -5.30 1.73 -4.00
N ASP A 230 -5.88 1.76 -5.21
CA ASP A 230 -6.37 3.00 -5.82
C ASP A 230 -7.51 3.61 -4.98
N TRP A 231 -8.49 2.81 -4.53
CA TRP A 231 -9.55 3.31 -3.66
C TRP A 231 -9.00 4.00 -2.40
N PHE A 232 -8.05 3.36 -1.69
CA PHE A 232 -7.42 3.97 -0.51
C PHE A 232 -6.69 5.25 -0.87
N LYS A 233 -5.92 5.26 -1.96
CA LYS A 233 -5.24 6.46 -2.45
C LYS A 233 -6.23 7.60 -2.68
N GLN A 234 -7.33 7.36 -3.40
CA GLN A 234 -8.34 8.39 -3.66
C GLN A 234 -8.92 8.95 -2.35
N LYS A 235 -9.23 8.09 -1.36
CA LYS A 235 -9.75 8.56 -0.07
C LYS A 235 -8.72 9.34 0.75
N LEU A 236 -7.45 8.94 0.72
CA LEU A 236 -6.37 9.64 1.43
C LEU A 236 -6.12 11.03 0.83
N LEU A 237 -6.25 11.19 -0.48
CA LEU A 237 -6.09 12.49 -1.16
C LEU A 237 -7.23 13.48 -0.86
N LEU A 238 -8.36 13.01 -0.34
CA LEU A 238 -9.47 13.88 0.10
C LEU A 238 -9.28 14.43 1.53
N LEU A 239 -8.24 13.98 2.25
CA LEU A 239 -7.98 14.40 3.62
C LEU A 239 -7.43 15.82 3.67
N GLN A 240 -8.16 16.74 4.30
CA GLN A 240 -7.72 18.13 4.49
C GLN A 240 -7.10 18.35 5.87
N THR A 241 -6.20 19.34 5.99
CA THR A 241 -5.60 19.72 7.28
C THR A 241 -6.24 20.99 7.87
N PRO A 242 -6.21 21.15 9.21
CA PRO A 242 -6.61 22.39 9.87
C PRO A 242 -5.68 23.58 9.60
N ASN A 243 -4.47 23.38 9.09
CA ASN A 243 -3.52 24.45 8.81
C ASN A 243 -3.83 25.12 7.47
N ALA A 244 -4.26 26.39 7.51
CA ALA A 244 -4.61 27.16 6.30
C ALA A 244 -3.50 27.22 5.24
N LYS A 245 -2.22 27.00 5.60
CA LYS A 245 -1.08 26.97 4.67
C LYS A 245 -0.86 25.62 3.98
N LYS A 246 -1.40 24.52 4.52
CA LYS A 246 -1.33 23.17 3.94
C LYS A 246 -2.74 22.61 3.92
N LYS A 247 -3.44 22.72 2.80
CA LYS A 247 -4.83 22.28 2.72
C LYS A 247 -4.96 20.77 2.83
N ASP A 248 -3.94 19.98 2.44
CA ASP A 248 -4.05 18.52 2.34
C ASP A 248 -3.08 17.78 3.28
N VAL A 249 -3.55 16.68 3.89
CA VAL A 249 -2.72 15.79 4.73
C VAL A 249 -1.70 15.04 3.86
N PHE A 250 -2.11 14.75 2.63
CA PHE A 250 -1.32 14.14 1.57
C PHE A 250 -1.32 15.04 0.35
N LEU A 251 -0.14 15.38 -0.13
CA LEU A 251 -0.01 15.95 -1.47
C LEU A 251 -0.04 14.82 -2.51
N PRO A 252 -0.58 15.04 -3.72
CA PRO A 252 -0.59 14.04 -4.79
C PRO A 252 0.79 13.46 -5.09
N GLU A 253 1.85 14.24 -4.93
CA GLU A 253 3.24 13.83 -5.19
C GLU A 253 3.84 13.01 -4.04
N GLU A 254 3.23 13.04 -2.85
CA GLU A 254 3.71 12.30 -1.68
C GLU A 254 3.19 10.86 -1.64
N ILE A 255 2.12 10.54 -2.39
CA ILE A 255 1.59 9.17 -2.53
C ILE A 255 2.02 8.62 -3.89
N LEU A 256 2.51 7.38 -3.92
CA LEU A 256 2.86 6.74 -5.18
C LEU A 256 1.61 6.62 -6.08
N PRO A 257 1.67 7.04 -7.36
CA PRO A 257 0.59 6.80 -8.29
C PRO A 257 0.54 5.32 -8.67
N LEU A 258 -0.65 4.78 -8.97
CA LEU A 258 -0.80 3.49 -9.65
C LEU A 258 -0.74 3.68 -11.18
N PRO A 259 -0.49 2.62 -11.96
CA PRO A 259 -0.63 2.68 -13.42
C PRO A 259 -2.01 3.18 -13.84
N SER A 260 -2.10 3.94 -14.92
CA SER A 260 -3.33 4.64 -15.33
C SER A 260 -4.49 3.72 -15.71
N TRP A 261 -4.19 2.45 -16.03
CA TRP A 261 -5.20 1.44 -16.32
C TRP A 261 -5.80 0.80 -15.07
N VAL A 262 -5.18 0.99 -13.89
CA VAL A 262 -5.77 0.58 -12.62
C VAL A 262 -6.88 1.57 -12.28
N ILE A 263 -8.10 1.07 -12.18
CA ILE A 263 -9.29 1.86 -11.84
C ILE A 263 -10.02 1.12 -10.72
N ALA A 264 -10.40 1.84 -9.66
CA ALA A 264 -11.23 1.29 -8.60
C ALA A 264 -12.67 1.01 -9.10
N HIS A 265 -12.89 -0.17 -9.69
CA HIS A 265 -14.24 -0.62 -10.06
C HIS A 265 -14.95 -1.23 -8.84
N ASP A 266 -16.18 -0.79 -8.57
CA ASP A 266 -17.13 -1.41 -7.63
C ASP A 266 -16.57 -1.74 -6.22
N ILE A 267 -15.87 -0.77 -5.62
CA ILE A 267 -15.40 -0.84 -4.22
C ILE A 267 -16.13 0.21 -3.38
N ASP A 268 -17.15 -0.22 -2.64
CA ASP A 268 -17.79 0.57 -1.60
C ASP A 268 -17.45 0.02 -0.21
N ILE A 269 -16.29 0.42 0.30
CA ILE A 269 -15.89 0.10 1.67
C ILE A 269 -16.53 1.12 2.61
N ARG A 270 -17.42 0.63 3.48
CA ARG A 270 -18.04 1.45 4.52
C ARG A 270 -17.00 1.89 5.55
N ILE A 271 -16.78 3.21 5.63
CA ILE A 271 -15.98 3.83 6.70
C ILE A 271 -16.95 4.24 7.81
N GLU A 272 -16.90 3.55 8.93
CA GLU A 272 -17.71 3.91 10.11
C GLU A 272 -17.13 5.16 10.80
N PRO A 273 -17.96 6.15 11.14
CA PRO A 273 -17.51 7.33 11.88
C PRO A 273 -17.24 6.98 13.36
N PHE A 274 -16.45 7.82 14.02
CA PHE A 274 -16.26 7.73 15.47
C PHE A 274 -17.47 8.36 16.18
N ALA A 275 -18.43 7.54 16.59
CA ALA A 275 -19.67 7.99 17.25
C ALA A 275 -19.41 8.96 18.40
N LYS A 276 -18.50 8.60 19.33
CA LYS A 276 -18.13 9.47 20.45
C LYS A 276 -17.51 10.80 19.99
N LYS A 277 -16.65 10.79 18.97
CA LYS A 277 -16.07 12.04 18.44
C LYS A 277 -17.10 12.88 17.71
N LEU A 278 -18.07 12.26 17.04
CA LEU A 278 -19.19 12.96 16.42
C LEU A 278 -20.02 13.69 17.47
N GLU A 279 -20.32 13.05 18.61
CA GLU A 279 -20.99 13.68 19.76
C GLU A 279 -20.16 14.86 20.30
N GLU A 280 -18.87 14.67 20.54
CA GLU A 280 -17.96 15.73 21.03
C GLU A 280 -17.92 16.94 20.06
N ILE A 281 -17.89 16.69 18.76
CA ILE A 281 -17.87 17.74 17.73
C ILE A 281 -19.22 18.48 17.65
N ASN A 282 -20.33 17.76 17.77
CA ASN A 282 -21.67 18.32 17.65
C ASN A 282 -22.23 18.88 18.96
N ALA A 283 -21.63 18.58 20.13
CA ALA A 283 -22.11 19.02 21.44
C ALA A 283 -22.40 20.54 21.53
N PRO A 284 -21.54 21.45 21.02
CA PRO A 284 -21.82 22.89 21.08
C PRO A 284 -23.08 23.30 20.30
N TYR A 285 -23.41 22.59 19.21
CA TYR A 285 -24.63 22.83 18.44
C TYR A 285 -25.88 22.40 19.23
N VAL A 286 -25.81 21.23 19.86
CA VAL A 286 -26.90 20.70 20.70
C VAL A 286 -27.15 21.64 21.88
N GLU A 287 -26.10 22.13 22.54
CA GLU A 287 -26.21 23.11 23.61
C GLU A 287 -26.86 24.42 23.14
N HIS A 288 -26.47 24.95 21.98
CA HIS A 288 -27.07 26.16 21.40
C HIS A 288 -28.56 25.98 21.06
N LEU A 289 -28.96 24.83 20.51
CA LEU A 289 -30.36 24.53 20.25
C LEU A 289 -31.16 24.46 21.55
N ASN A 290 -30.64 23.78 22.56
CA ASN A 290 -31.29 23.64 23.86
C ASN A 290 -31.45 24.99 24.56
N ALA A 291 -30.47 25.89 24.46
CA ALA A 291 -30.53 27.23 25.02
C ALA A 291 -31.52 28.17 24.30
N LYS A 292 -31.89 27.89 23.04
CA LYS A 292 -32.90 28.64 22.29
C LYS A 292 -34.33 28.13 22.49
N CYS A 293 -34.47 26.87 22.88
CA CYS A 293 -35.75 26.22 23.12
C CYS A 293 -36.20 26.26 24.59
N ALA A 294 -35.33 26.75 25.50
CA ALA A 294 -35.61 26.99 26.91
C ALA A 294 -35.99 28.45 27.17
#